data_AF-A0A1G2PV67-F1
#
_entry.id   AF-A0A1G2PV67-F1
#
_cell.length_a   1.000
_cell.length_b   1.000
_cell.length_c   1.000
_cell.angle_alpha   90.00
_cell.angle_beta   90.00
_cell.angle_gamma   90.00
#
_symmetry.space_group_name_H-M   'P 1'
#
loop_
_entity.id
_entity.type
_entity.pdbx_description
1 polymer ?
#
loop_
_entity_poly.entity_id
_entity_poly.type
_entity_poly.pdbx_seq_one_letter_code
_entity_poly.pdbx_strand_id
1 'polypeptide(L)'
;MSDATKFTFIGVSRKPKMGGVEMGAFVVEWQGGVRRVTVAIEDELLYDWGYNKMGLRPEQEGPTLTQLLEMLGSYYLTELVALREEPHGYIFSKKDFLNNEGGVIPLNDVMIQVKSRDFILHRPHQYE
;
A
#
# COMPACT_ATOMS: atom_id res chain seq x y z
N MET A 1 24.46 5.52 -13.94
CA MET A 1 23.45 4.57 -14.43
C MET A 1 22.36 4.54 -13.37
N SER A 2 21.12 4.91 -13.70
CA SER A 2 20.02 4.80 -12.75
C SER A 2 19.64 3.33 -12.64
N ASP A 3 20.14 2.65 -11.61
CA ASP A 3 19.61 1.35 -11.20
C ASP A 3 18.20 1.59 -10.68
N ALA A 4 17.25 1.72 -11.60
CA ALA A 4 15.84 1.70 -11.28
C ALA A 4 15.58 0.32 -10.70
N THR A 5 15.55 0.24 -9.37
CA THR A 5 15.17 -0.96 -8.63
C THR A 5 13.84 -1.42 -9.21
N LYS A 6 13.85 -2.60 -9.85
CA LYS A 6 12.67 -3.16 -10.47
C LYS A 6 11.90 -3.92 -9.39
N PHE A 7 10.72 -3.42 -9.07
CA PHE A 7 9.71 -4.21 -8.38
C PHE A 7 8.60 -4.59 -9.35
N THR A 8 7.96 -5.73 -9.10
CA THR A 8 6.88 -6.28 -9.94
C THR A 8 5.77 -6.78 -9.04
N PHE A 9 4.56 -6.30 -9.29
CA PHE A 9 3.37 -6.86 -8.65
C PHE A 9 3.10 -8.26 -9.22
N ILE A 10 3.01 -9.26 -8.34
CA ILE A 10 2.83 -10.67 -8.74
C ILE A 10 1.47 -11.22 -8.31
N GLY A 11 0.56 -10.35 -7.85
CA GLY A 11 -0.82 -10.69 -7.51
C GLY A 11 -1.14 -10.61 -6.01
N VAL A 12 -2.34 -11.05 -5.67
CA VAL A 12 -2.83 -11.07 -4.28
C VAL A 12 -2.45 -12.38 -3.60
N SER A 13 -1.88 -12.28 -2.41
CA SER A 13 -1.64 -13.40 -1.50
C SER A 13 -2.61 -13.33 -0.34
N ARG A 14 -3.12 -14.48 0.11
CA ARG A 14 -3.93 -14.58 1.33
C ARG A 14 -3.09 -15.30 2.39
N LYS A 15 -2.91 -14.71 3.58
CA LYS A 15 -2.33 -15.42 4.73
C LYS A 15 -3.47 -15.99 5.59
N PRO A 16 -3.66 -17.33 5.64
CA PRO A 16 -4.73 -17.93 6.43
C PRO A 16 -4.62 -17.64 7.92
N LYS A 17 -3.39 -17.43 8.43
CA LYS A 17 -3.12 -17.17 9.85
C LYS A 17 -3.33 -15.72 10.29
N MET A 18 -3.60 -14.80 9.36
CA MET A 18 -3.94 -13.40 9.65
C MET A 18 -5.38 -13.12 9.25
N GLY A 19 -6.31 -13.98 9.65
CA GLY A 19 -7.75 -13.78 9.40
C GLY A 19 -8.19 -13.75 7.93
N GLY A 20 -7.33 -14.14 6.98
CA GLY A 20 -7.64 -14.07 5.55
C GLY A 20 -7.37 -12.72 4.90
N VAL A 21 -6.61 -11.82 5.55
CA VAL A 21 -6.22 -10.52 4.99
C VAL A 21 -5.58 -10.69 3.60
N GLU A 22 -6.16 -9.98 2.64
CA GLU A 22 -5.64 -9.89 1.27
C GLU A 22 -4.43 -8.95 1.25
N MET A 23 -3.35 -9.41 0.65
CA MET A 23 -2.11 -8.65 0.56
C MET A 23 -1.61 -8.61 -0.87
N GLY A 24 -1.16 -7.45 -1.32
CA GLY A 24 -0.42 -7.32 -2.55
C GLY A 24 0.96 -7.94 -2.39
N ALA A 25 1.31 -8.92 -3.23
CA ALA A 25 2.63 -9.52 -3.25
C ALA A 25 3.47 -8.88 -4.36
N PHE A 26 4.70 -8.53 -4.01
CA PHE A 26 5.66 -7.94 -4.93
C PHE A 26 6.96 -8.73 -4.90
N VAL A 27 7.61 -8.81 -6.06
CA VAL A 27 9.01 -9.24 -6.18
C VAL A 27 9.85 -8.00 -6.40
N VAL A 28 10.95 -7.86 -5.66
CA VAL A 28 11.85 -6.70 -5.71
C VAL A 28 13.28 -7.18 -5.86
N GLU A 29 14.00 -6.62 -6.83
CA GLU A 29 15.45 -6.79 -6.95
C GLU A 29 16.17 -5.76 -6.09
N TRP A 30 16.96 -6.22 -5.11
CA TRP A 30 17.69 -5.34 -4.20
C TRP A 30 19.11 -5.86 -3.97
N GLN A 31 20.12 -5.04 -4.23
CA GLN A 31 21.55 -5.36 -4.03
C GLN A 31 21.95 -6.72 -4.64
N GLY A 32 21.44 -7.05 -5.84
CA GLY A 32 21.73 -8.30 -6.54
C GLY A 32 20.96 -9.53 -6.02
N GLY A 33 20.09 -9.37 -5.02
CA GLY A 33 19.18 -10.42 -4.55
C GLY A 33 17.73 -10.16 -4.97
N VAL A 34 16.95 -11.24 -5.13
CA VAL A 34 15.50 -11.16 -5.37
C VAL A 34 14.77 -11.39 -4.06
N ARG A 35 13.85 -10.50 -3.70
CA ARG A 35 13.05 -10.56 -2.48
C ARG A 35 11.57 -10.57 -2.80
N ARG A 36 10.79 -11.25 -1.95
CA ARG A 36 9.33 -11.18 -1.99
C ARG A 36 8.84 -10.40 -0.79
N VAL A 37 8.09 -9.34 -1.04
CA VAL A 37 7.47 -8.51 -0.01
C VAL A 37 5.95 -8.54 -0.16
N THR A 38 5.26 -8.27 0.94
CA THR A 38 3.80 -8.22 0.97
C THR A 38 3.35 -6.91 1.58
N VAL A 39 2.40 -6.25 0.94
CA VAL A 39 1.75 -5.05 1.42
C VAL A 39 0.29 -5.35 1.72
N ALA A 40 -0.20 -4.91 2.87
CA ALA A 40 -1.59 -5.12 3.31
C ALA A 40 -2.24 -3.78 3.66
N ILE A 41 -3.56 -3.79 3.86
CA ILE A 41 -4.33 -2.67 4.38
C ILE A 41 -5.17 -3.22 5.53
N GLU A 42 -5.21 -2.51 6.67
CA GLU A 42 -6.04 -2.88 7.81
C GLU A 42 -7.53 -2.83 7.46
N ASP A 43 -8.29 -3.79 7.98
CA ASP A 43 -9.73 -3.90 7.75
C ASP A 43 -10.47 -2.62 8.15
N GLU A 44 -10.08 -1.96 9.25
CA GLU A 44 -10.73 -0.73 9.70
C GLU A 44 -10.60 0.41 8.70
N LEU A 45 -9.45 0.54 8.04
CA LEU A 45 -9.23 1.54 6.99
C LEU A 45 -10.02 1.17 5.73
N LEU A 46 -10.07 -0.12 5.38
CA LEU A 46 -10.89 -0.61 4.27
C LEU A 46 -12.39 -0.30 4.50
N TYR A 47 -12.90 -0.48 5.72
CA TYR A 47 -14.29 -0.14 6.06
C TYR A 47 -14.56 1.36 5.95
N ASP A 48 -13.64 2.21 6.43
CA ASP A 48 -13.77 3.67 6.29
C ASP A 48 -13.82 4.10 4.81
N TRP A 49 -13.15 3.36 3.92
CA TRP A 49 -13.19 3.56 2.48
C TRP A 49 -14.35 2.86 1.76
N GLY A 50 -15.25 2.20 2.52
CA GLY A 50 -16.47 1.59 2.00
C GLY A 50 -16.28 0.18 1.44
N TYR A 51 -15.15 -0.47 1.68
CA TYR A 51 -14.99 -1.90 1.38
C TYR A 51 -15.68 -2.75 2.45
N ASN A 52 -16.31 -3.84 2.03
CA ASN A 52 -16.89 -4.81 2.93
C ASN A 52 -15.89 -5.93 3.32
N LYS A 53 -16.34 -6.87 4.15
CA LYS A 53 -15.58 -8.06 4.59
C LYS A 53 -15.04 -8.95 3.46
N MET A 54 -15.59 -8.81 2.26
CA MET A 54 -15.16 -9.56 1.08
C MET A 54 -14.20 -8.74 0.19
N GLY A 55 -13.79 -7.55 0.62
CA GLY A 55 -12.96 -6.65 -0.18
C GLY A 55 -13.71 -6.00 -1.35
N LEU A 56 -15.05 -5.97 -1.31
CA LEU A 56 -15.89 -5.39 -2.36
C LEU A 56 -16.43 -4.03 -1.93
N ARG A 57 -16.58 -3.12 -2.89
CA ARG A 57 -17.14 -1.77 -2.70
C ARG A 57 -18.42 -1.63 -3.54
N PRO A 58 -19.59 -2.02 -3.00
CA PRO A 58 -20.80 -2.22 -3.79
C PRO A 58 -21.50 -0.92 -4.25
N GLU A 59 -21.27 0.21 -3.57
CA GLU A 59 -22.05 1.44 -3.77
C GLU A 59 -21.28 2.61 -4.43
N GLN A 60 -19.99 2.44 -4.76
CA GLN A 60 -19.16 3.53 -5.29
C GLN A 60 -18.22 3.07 -6.42
N GLU A 61 -18.11 3.87 -7.48
CA GLU A 61 -17.03 3.76 -8.46
C GLU A 61 -15.68 3.92 -7.74
N GLY A 62 -14.75 2.98 -7.95
CA GLY A 62 -13.43 3.01 -7.36
C GLY A 62 -12.60 1.76 -7.68
N PRO A 63 -11.34 1.71 -7.22
CA PRO A 63 -10.48 0.57 -7.50
C PRO A 63 -11.00 -0.69 -6.80
N THR A 64 -10.83 -1.83 -7.46
CA THR A 64 -10.89 -3.13 -6.78
C THR A 64 -9.81 -3.20 -5.70
N LEU A 65 -10.00 -4.05 -4.68
CA LEU A 65 -8.99 -4.22 -3.62
C LEU A 65 -7.61 -4.62 -4.19
N THR A 66 -7.58 -5.47 -5.21
CA THR A 66 -6.35 -5.82 -5.94
C THR A 66 -5.65 -4.58 -6.52
N GLN A 67 -6.40 -3.71 -7.22
CA GLN A 67 -5.84 -2.49 -7.81
C GLN A 67 -5.36 -1.51 -6.74
N LEU A 68 -6.07 -1.43 -5.61
CA LEU A 68 -5.67 -0.59 -4.49
C LEU A 68 -4.36 -1.09 -3.86
N LEU A 69 -4.25 -2.39 -3.60
CA LEU A 69 -3.04 -3.02 -3.05
C LEU A 69 -1.85 -2.87 -3.99
N GLU A 70 -2.05 -3.06 -5.30
CA GLU A 70 -1.01 -2.88 -6.31
C GLU A 70 -0.49 -1.44 -6.30
N MET A 71 -1.39 -0.46 -6.27
CA MET A 71 -1.04 0.96 -6.35
C MET A 71 -0.39 1.49 -5.09
N LEU A 72 -0.97 1.24 -3.90
CA LEU A 72 -0.35 1.65 -2.65
C LEU A 72 0.97 0.94 -2.39
N GLY A 73 1.05 -0.35 -2.72
CA GLY A 73 2.30 -1.11 -2.60
C GLY A 73 3.38 -0.63 -3.57
N SER A 74 3.03 -0.33 -4.81
CA SER A 74 3.96 0.24 -5.80
C SER A 74 4.47 1.62 -5.37
N TYR A 75 3.58 2.46 -4.85
CA TYR A 75 3.95 3.77 -4.31
C TYR A 75 4.92 3.61 -3.13
N TYR A 76 4.59 2.79 -2.14
CA TYR A 76 5.45 2.57 -0.97
C TYR A 76 6.83 2.00 -1.34
N LEU A 77 6.88 1.02 -2.25
CA LEU A 77 8.14 0.47 -2.73
C LEU A 77 8.98 1.48 -3.51
N THR A 78 8.35 2.35 -4.30
CA THR A 78 9.03 3.47 -4.96
C THR A 78 9.67 4.39 -3.94
N GLU A 79 8.95 4.71 -2.86
CA GLU A 79 9.46 5.58 -1.79
C GLU A 79 10.62 4.93 -1.03
N LEU A 80 10.55 3.65 -0.69
CA LEU A 80 11.69 2.94 -0.07
C LEU A 80 12.94 3.00 -0.95
N VAL A 81 12.78 2.75 -2.24
CA VAL A 81 13.88 2.81 -3.22
C VAL A 81 14.47 4.21 -3.31
N ALA A 82 13.63 5.24 -3.37
CA ALA A 82 14.06 6.64 -3.40
C ALA A 82 14.87 7.02 -2.16
N LEU A 83 14.46 6.52 -0.99
CA LEU A 83 15.14 6.70 0.29
C LEU A 83 16.35 5.78 0.51
N ARG A 84 16.60 4.86 -0.43
CA ARG A 84 17.62 3.80 -0.33
C ARG A 84 17.42 2.87 0.88
N GLU A 85 16.19 2.72 1.32
CA GLU A 85 15.79 1.80 2.39
C GLU A 85 15.57 0.39 1.82
N GLU A 86 15.93 -0.63 2.60
CA GLU A 86 15.73 -2.03 2.22
C GLU A 86 14.23 -2.35 2.06
N PRO A 87 13.79 -2.92 0.92
CA PRO A 87 12.40 -3.27 0.70
C PRO A 87 11.88 -4.28 1.73
N HIS A 88 10.80 -3.92 2.41
CA HIS A 88 10.14 -4.77 3.41
C HIS A 88 8.62 -4.76 3.24
N GLY A 89 7.93 -5.67 3.94
CA GLY A 89 6.48 -5.70 3.94
C GLY A 89 5.90 -4.61 4.84
N TYR A 90 4.70 -4.14 4.52
CA TYR A 90 4.03 -3.08 5.25
C TYR A 90 2.53 -3.33 5.38
N ILE A 91 1.92 -2.83 6.46
CA ILE A 91 0.47 -2.87 6.66
C ILE A 91 0.03 -1.42 6.82
N PHE A 92 -0.75 -0.95 5.85
CA PHE A 92 -1.34 0.37 5.88
C PHE A 92 -2.48 0.44 6.89
N SER A 93 -2.42 1.42 7.77
CA SER A 93 -3.38 1.73 8.83
C SER A 93 -4.01 3.09 8.61
N LYS A 94 -5.05 3.43 9.38
CA LYS A 94 -5.65 4.78 9.34
C LYS A 94 -4.63 5.89 9.57
N LYS A 95 -3.60 5.63 10.39
CA LYS A 95 -2.57 6.61 10.75
C LYS A 95 -1.74 7.08 9.55
N ASP A 96 -1.62 6.25 8.53
CA ASP A 96 -0.88 6.56 7.31
C ASP A 96 -1.63 7.55 6.40
N PHE A 97 -2.94 7.71 6.60
CA PHE A 97 -3.83 8.49 5.75
C PHE A 97 -4.67 9.49 6.56
N LEU A 98 -4.08 10.14 7.57
CA LEU A 98 -4.75 11.21 8.29
C LEU A 98 -4.53 12.56 7.61
N ASN A 99 -5.58 13.39 7.55
CA ASN A 99 -5.46 14.79 7.19
C ASN A 99 -4.91 15.61 8.39
N ASN A 100 -4.64 16.90 8.17
CA ASN A 100 -4.13 17.81 9.22
C ASN A 100 -5.07 17.97 10.42
N GLU A 101 -6.35 17.58 10.28
CA GLU A 101 -7.37 17.63 11.33
C GLU A 101 -7.50 16.28 12.07
N GLY A 102 -6.73 15.26 11.69
CA GLY A 102 -6.76 13.92 12.27
C GLY A 102 -7.87 13.01 11.75
N GLY A 103 -8.59 13.42 10.69
CA GLY A 103 -9.58 12.60 10.00
C GLY A 103 -8.95 11.74 8.89
N VAL A 104 -9.53 10.57 8.60
CA VAL A 104 -9.05 9.71 7.51
C VAL A 104 -9.33 10.37 6.16
N ILE A 105 -8.31 10.46 5.30
CA ILE A 105 -8.39 11.01 3.95
C ILE A 105 -9.31 10.09 3.12
N PRO A 106 -10.30 10.66 2.39
CA PRO A 106 -11.16 9.88 1.51
C PRO A 106 -10.36 9.14 0.44
N LEU A 107 -10.76 7.90 0.12
CA LEU A 107 -10.05 7.06 -0.85
C LEU A 107 -9.82 7.77 -2.20
N ASN A 108 -10.81 8.49 -2.71
CA ASN A 108 -10.69 9.17 -4.00
C ASN A 108 -9.55 10.20 -4.00
N ASP A 109 -9.33 10.89 -2.88
CA ASP A 109 -8.28 11.88 -2.74
C ASP A 109 -6.91 11.20 -2.63
N VAL A 110 -6.81 10.10 -1.85
CA VAL A 110 -5.61 9.25 -1.80
C VAL A 110 -5.22 8.79 -3.20
N MET A 111 -6.20 8.36 -3.99
CA MET A 111 -5.99 7.86 -5.34
C MET A 111 -5.49 8.94 -6.30
N ILE A 112 -5.93 10.19 -6.14
CA ILE A 112 -5.42 11.33 -6.91
C ILE A 112 -3.97 11.62 -6.50
N GLN A 113 -3.70 11.71 -5.19
CA GLN A 113 -2.40 12.08 -4.64
C GLN A 113 -1.32 11.03 -4.94
N VAL A 114 -1.66 9.74 -4.88
CA VAL A 114 -0.73 8.64 -5.23
C VAL A 114 -0.40 8.67 -6.72
N LYS A 115 -1.37 8.97 -7.59
CA LYS A 115 -1.14 9.07 -9.04
C LYS A 115 -0.33 10.30 -9.42
N SER A 116 -0.51 11.43 -8.74
CA SER A 116 0.29 12.64 -8.97
C SER A 116 1.67 12.58 -8.33
N ARG A 117 1.92 11.60 -7.44
CA ARG A 117 3.11 11.48 -6.58
C ARG A 117 3.27 12.64 -5.60
N ASP A 118 2.18 13.34 -5.29
CA ASP A 118 2.16 14.41 -4.28
C ASP A 118 1.88 13.88 -2.88
N PHE A 119 1.47 12.61 -2.78
CA PHE A 119 1.27 11.97 -1.48
C PHE A 119 2.62 11.78 -0.80
N ILE A 120 2.68 12.02 0.52
CA ILE A 120 3.78 11.61 1.39
C ILE A 120 3.16 10.76 2.49
N LEU A 121 3.55 9.48 2.57
CA LEU A 121 3.08 8.60 3.63
C LEU A 121 3.55 9.10 4.99
N HIS A 122 2.61 9.27 5.93
CA HIS A 122 2.94 9.46 7.35
C HIS A 122 3.44 8.13 7.91
N ARG A 123 4.75 7.87 7.80
CA ARG A 123 5.36 6.66 8.35
C ARG A 123 5.56 6.83 9.86
N PRO A 124 4.86 6.07 10.73
CA PRO A 124 5.08 6.14 12.18
C PRO A 124 6.49 5.67 12.60
N HIS A 125 7.30 5.12 11.68
CA HIS A 125 8.65 4.62 11.96
C HIS A 125 9.78 5.59 11.55
N GLN A 126 9.45 6.77 11.01
CA GLN A 126 10.45 7.78 10.63
C GLN A 126 10.56 8.96 11.61
N TYR A 127 9.72 8.99 12.64
CA TYR A 127 9.79 9.98 13.72
C TYR A 127 10.01 9.26 15.06
N GLU A 128 11.20 8.68 15.24
CA GLU A 128 11.82 8.47 16.55
C GLU A 128 13.21 9.11 16.56
#